data_AF-A0A2V9QSA8-F1
#
_entry.id   AF-A0A2V9QSA8-F1
#
_cell.length_a   1.000
_cell.length_b   1.000
_cell.length_c   1.000
_cell.angle_alpha   90.00
_cell.angle_beta   90.00
_cell.angle_gamma   90.00
#
_symmetry.space_group_name_H-M   'P 1'
#
loop_
_entity.id
_entity.type
_entity.pdbx_description
1 polymer ?
#
loop_
_entity_poly.entity_id
_entity_poly.type
_entity_poly.pdbx_seq_one_letter_code
_entity_poly.pdbx_strand_id
1 'polypeptide(L)'
;MFLPSDPLGVYLQLYNVGSDQSTLAPVLLVTYSITGQGRVLREVIDRRGESTQFYSGQRLVLIKGLSLNGLNPGEYVLKVHVRDAISQRELSLSSGFAVDNRQARLTSSK
;
A
#
# COMPACT_ATOMS: atom_id res chain seq x y z
N MET A 1 0.09 -14.96 2.45
CA MET A 1 1.49 -15.45 2.56
C MET A 1 2.13 -15.26 1.21
N PHE A 2 3.28 -14.59 1.16
CA PHE A 2 3.94 -14.13 -0.06
C PHE A 2 5.36 -14.68 -0.16
N LEU A 3 5.86 -14.86 -1.38
CA LEU A 3 7.30 -15.01 -1.65
C LEU A 3 7.95 -13.62 -1.74
N PRO A 4 9.27 -13.49 -1.49
CA PRO A 4 9.97 -12.22 -1.68
C PRO A 4 9.83 -11.64 -3.10
N SER A 5 9.68 -12.51 -4.10
CA SER A 5 9.47 -12.13 -5.50
C SER A 5 8.05 -11.66 -5.83
N ASP A 6 7.08 -11.94 -4.97
CA ASP A 6 5.69 -11.57 -5.21
C ASP A 6 5.51 -10.06 -5.01
N PRO A 7 4.69 -9.40 -5.84
CA PRO A 7 4.23 -8.06 -5.52
C PRO A 7 3.19 -8.13 -4.40
N LEU A 8 3.32 -7.26 -3.40
CA LEU A 8 2.21 -6.98 -2.48
C LEU A 8 1.27 -6.00 -3.17
N GLY A 9 0.16 -6.54 -3.70
CA GLY A 9 -0.92 -5.76 -4.28
C GLY A 9 -1.77 -5.09 -3.20
N VAL A 10 -1.88 -3.77 -3.26
CA VAL A 10 -2.76 -2.97 -2.40
C VAL A 10 -3.93 -2.51 -3.23
N TYR A 11 -5.15 -2.84 -2.77
CA TYR A 11 -6.40 -2.35 -3.33
C TYR A 11 -7.16 -1.60 -2.24
N LEU A 12 -7.46 -0.33 -2.46
CA LEU A 12 -8.18 0.48 -1.49
C LEU A 12 -9.32 1.25 -2.15
N GLN A 13 -10.49 1.21 -1.53
CA GLN A 13 -11.62 2.06 -1.88
C GLN A 13 -11.77 3.14 -0.83
N LEU A 14 -11.71 4.40 -1.27
CA LEU A 14 -11.97 5.56 -0.46
C LEU A 14 -13.30 6.17 -0.86
N TYR A 15 -14.05 6.66 0.13
CA TYR A 15 -15.33 7.29 -0.06
C TYR A 15 -15.28 8.73 0.44
N ASN A 16 -16.01 9.62 -0.23
CA ASN A 16 -16.18 11.02 0.17
C ASN A 16 -14.88 11.81 0.27
N VAL A 17 -13.93 11.54 -0.63
CA VAL A 17 -12.74 12.37 -0.82
C VAL A 17 -13.13 13.71 -1.43
N GLY A 18 -12.45 14.79 -1.03
CA GLY A 18 -12.67 16.12 -1.57
C GLY A 18 -12.24 16.20 -3.04
N SER A 19 -12.94 17.03 -3.81
CA SER A 19 -12.65 17.29 -5.22
C SER A 19 -12.20 18.73 -5.38
N ASP A 20 -11.07 18.94 -6.06
CA ASP A 20 -10.62 20.26 -6.45
C ASP A 20 -11.58 20.83 -7.51
N GLN A 21 -12.08 22.05 -7.31
CA GLN A 21 -13.12 22.62 -8.19
C GLN A 21 -12.60 23.00 -9.58
N SER A 22 -11.28 23.20 -9.74
CA SER A 22 -10.70 23.61 -11.02
C SER A 22 -10.41 22.41 -11.93
N THR A 23 -9.97 21.30 -11.33
CA THR A 23 -9.61 20.06 -12.05
C THR A 23 -10.69 19.00 -11.99
N LEU A 24 -11.67 19.16 -11.09
CA LEU A 24 -12.70 18.16 -10.76
C LEU A 24 -12.10 16.81 -10.35
N ALA A 25 -10.90 16.84 -9.76
CA ALA A 25 -10.13 15.67 -9.39
C ALA A 25 -9.75 15.71 -7.90
N PRO A 26 -9.61 14.53 -7.27
CA PRO A 26 -9.14 14.40 -5.90
C PRO A 26 -7.64 14.70 -5.80
N VAL A 27 -7.21 15.29 -4.67
CA VAL A 27 -5.80 15.54 -4.38
C VAL A 27 -5.41 14.81 -3.10
N LEU A 28 -4.72 13.68 -3.26
CA LEU A 28 -4.31 12.82 -2.15
C LEU A 28 -2.78 12.77 -2.03
N LEU A 29 -2.31 12.74 -0.80
CA LEU A 29 -0.98 12.27 -0.43
C LEU A 29 -1.14 10.89 0.21
N VAL A 30 -0.56 9.86 -0.41
CA VAL A 30 -0.66 8.48 0.09
C VAL A 30 0.71 7.93 0.43
N THR A 31 0.90 7.52 1.69
CA THR A 31 2.14 6.89 2.16
C THR A 31 1.87 5.42 2.44
N TYR A 32 2.60 4.55 1.75
CA TYR A 32 2.61 3.11 1.99
C TYR A 32 3.89 2.74 2.72
N SER A 33 3.78 2.15 3.91
CA SER A 33 4.92 1.73 4.71
C SER A 33 4.83 0.25 5.03
N ILE A 34 5.89 -0.51 4.76
CA ILE A 34 6.03 -1.89 5.26
C ILE A 34 6.87 -1.82 6.52
N THR A 35 6.32 -2.36 7.61
CA THR A 35 6.99 -2.40 8.90
C THR A 35 7.26 -3.84 9.34
N GLY A 36 8.41 -4.06 9.98
CA GLY A 36 8.80 -5.34 10.56
C GLY A 36 9.67 -5.09 11.79
N GLN A 37 9.49 -5.88 12.84
CA GLN A 37 10.22 -5.73 14.12
C GLN A 37 10.17 -4.29 14.67
N GLY A 38 9.03 -3.61 14.51
CA GLY A 38 8.82 -2.24 14.99
C GLY A 38 9.49 -1.13 14.16
N ARG A 39 10.14 -1.44 13.04
CA ARG A 39 10.80 -0.45 12.16
C ARG A 39 10.16 -0.39 10.78
N VAL A 40 10.25 0.77 10.13
CA VAL A 40 9.91 0.94 8.72
C VAL A 40 11.02 0.34 7.87
N LEU A 41 10.69 -0.66 7.06
CA LEU A 41 11.63 -1.34 6.17
C LEU A 41 11.53 -0.84 4.74
N ARG A 42 10.34 -0.39 4.34
CA ARG A 42 10.11 0.32 3.07
C ARG A 42 9.07 1.40 3.25
N GLU A 43 9.22 2.46 2.49
CA GLU A 43 8.25 3.53 2.37
C GLU A 43 8.15 3.98 0.91
N VAL A 44 6.92 4.15 0.45
CA VAL A 44 6.60 4.71 -0.86
C VAL A 44 5.59 5.82 -0.65
N ILE A 45 5.93 7.02 -1.13
CA ILE A 45 5.06 8.20 -1.03
C ILE A 45 4.54 8.53 -2.42
N ASP A 46 3.24 8.35 -2.63
CA ASP A 46 2.53 8.78 -3.82
C ASP A 46 2.01 10.21 -3.61
N ARG A 47 2.70 11.17 -4.24
CA ARG A 47 2.33 12.59 -4.24
C ARG A 47 1.58 13.02 -5.50
N ARG A 48 1.57 12.16 -6.53
CA ARG A 48 1.11 12.50 -7.89
C ARG A 48 -0.15 11.74 -8.28
N GLY A 49 -0.68 10.90 -7.40
CA GLY A 49 -1.85 10.07 -7.66
C GLY A 49 -1.54 8.89 -8.59
N GLU A 50 -0.30 8.39 -8.63
CA GLU A 50 0.09 7.24 -9.46
C GLU A 50 -0.69 5.96 -9.12
N SER A 51 -1.14 5.86 -7.88
CA SER A 51 -1.98 4.76 -7.40
C SER A 51 -3.45 4.93 -7.76
N THR A 52 -3.90 6.14 -8.12
CA THR A 52 -5.30 6.38 -8.49
C THR A 52 -5.63 5.72 -9.81
N GLN A 53 -6.55 4.76 -9.79
CA GLN A 53 -6.99 4.06 -10.99
C GLN A 53 -8.33 4.57 -11.52
N PHE A 54 -9.21 4.96 -10.60
CA PHE A 54 -10.56 5.37 -10.95
C PHE A 54 -11.12 6.26 -9.87
N TYR A 55 -11.84 7.31 -10.27
CA TYR A 55 -12.72 8.05 -9.39
C TYR A 55 -14.03 8.36 -10.12
N SER A 56 -15.16 8.14 -9.45
CA SER A 56 -16.49 8.48 -9.97
C SER A 56 -17.48 8.66 -8.84
N GLY A 57 -18.27 9.72 -8.91
CA GLY A 57 -19.14 10.13 -7.82
C GLY A 57 -18.33 10.33 -6.54
N GLN A 58 -18.68 9.59 -5.49
CA GLN A 58 -18.02 9.68 -4.19
C GLN A 58 -16.94 8.60 -3.97
N ARG A 59 -16.67 7.73 -4.96
CA ARG A 59 -15.75 6.59 -4.82
C ARG A 59 -14.44 6.83 -5.56
N LEU A 60 -13.32 6.59 -4.89
CA LEU A 60 -11.98 6.58 -5.44
C LEU A 60 -11.32 5.23 -5.20
N VAL A 61 -10.67 4.68 -6.23
CA VAL A 61 -9.94 3.39 -6.17
C VAL A 61 -8.45 3.65 -6.31
N LEU A 62 -7.69 3.19 -5.31
CA LEU A 62 -6.23 3.13 -5.34
C LEU A 62 -5.76 1.70 -5.59
N ILE A 63 -4.81 1.52 -6.51
CA ILE A 63 -4.08 0.29 -6.73
C ILE A 63 -2.58 0.58 -6.70
N LYS A 64 -1.83 -0.13 -5.84
CA LYS A 64 -0.36 -0.03 -5.79
C LYS A 64 0.25 -1.42 -5.65
N GLY A 65 1.27 -1.71 -6.45
CA GLY A 65 2.15 -2.85 -6.22
C GLY A 65 3.36 -2.41 -5.41
N LEU A 66 3.66 -3.13 -4.32
CA LEU A 66 4.85 -2.91 -3.50
C LEU A 66 5.79 -4.11 -3.64
N SER A 67 7.08 -3.85 -3.85
CA SER A 67 8.08 -4.91 -3.93
C SER A 67 8.38 -5.49 -2.55
N LEU A 68 8.46 -6.82 -2.46
CA LEU A 68 8.88 -7.56 -1.27
C LEU A 68 10.36 -8.02 -1.34
N ASN A 69 11.07 -7.70 -2.43
CA ASN A 69 12.43 -8.18 -2.72
C ASN A 69 13.44 -7.77 -1.64
N GLY A 70 14.00 -8.73 -0.91
CA GLY A 70 14.95 -8.46 0.18
C GLY A 70 14.31 -8.42 1.57
N LEU A 71 13.00 -8.68 1.69
CA LEU A 71 12.42 -9.07 2.98
C LEU A 71 12.75 -10.52 3.28
N ASN A 72 13.24 -10.77 4.49
CA ASN A 72 13.43 -12.12 5.00
C ASN A 72 12.07 -12.78 5.29
N PRO A 73 12.00 -14.11 5.39
CA PRO A 73 10.82 -14.78 5.92
C PRO A 73 10.42 -14.22 7.29
N GLY A 74 9.13 -13.96 7.50
CA GLY A 74 8.63 -13.37 8.73
C GLY A 74 7.29 -12.65 8.57
N GLU A 75 6.83 -12.09 9.69
CA GLU A 75 5.59 -11.31 9.80
C GLU A 75 5.86 -9.81 9.61
N TYR A 76 4.99 -9.15 8.86
CA TYR A 76 5.10 -7.74 8.51
C TYR A 76 3.73 -7.07 8.61
N VAL A 77 3.74 -5.75 8.71
CA VAL A 77 2.52 -4.92 8.67
C VAL A 77 2.66 -3.89 7.56
N LEU A 78 1.71 -3.92 6.61
CA LEU A 78 1.46 -2.82 5.71
C LEU A 78 0.69 -1.75 6.47
N LYS A 79 1.18 -0.50 6.42
CA LYS A 79 0.46 0.69 6.84
C LYS A 79 0.21 1.57 5.63
N VAL A 80 -1.00 2.09 5.51
CA VAL A 80 -1.37 3.07 4.48
C VAL A 80 -1.90 4.30 5.20
N HIS A 81 -1.22 5.43 5.04
CA HIS A 81 -1.68 6.73 5.50
C HIS A 81 -2.13 7.54 4.30
N VAL A 82 -3.34 8.05 4.35
CA VAL A 82 -3.95 8.88 3.31
C VAL A 82 -4.24 10.25 3.92
N ARG A 83 -3.75 11.30 3.28
CA ARG A 83 -4.12 12.67 3.55
C ARG A 83 -4.83 13.26 2.34
N ASP A 84 -6.07 13.69 2.55
CA ASP A 84 -6.86 14.42 1.57
C ASP A 84 -6.55 15.92 1.69
N ALA A 85 -5.92 16.49 0.67
CA ALA A 85 -5.52 17.90 0.66
C ALA A 85 -6.70 18.85 0.47
N ILE A 86 -7.85 18.38 0.01
CA ILE A 86 -9.04 19.20 -0.22
C ILE A 86 -9.91 19.25 1.03
N SER A 87 -10.25 18.09 1.60
CA SER A 87 -11.08 18.03 2.81
C SER A 87 -10.28 18.16 4.12
N GLN A 88 -8.95 18.16 4.06
CA GLN A 88 -8.03 18.14 5.20
C GLN A 88 -8.24 16.93 6.14
N ARG A 89 -8.86 15.86 5.64
CA ARG A 89 -9.08 14.62 6.39
C ARG A 89 -7.89 13.69 6.22
N GLU A 90 -7.64 12.90 7.25
CA GLU A 90 -6.63 11.86 7.24
C GLU A 90 -7.21 10.52 7.65
N LEU A 91 -6.63 9.44 7.12
CA LEU A 91 -6.98 8.06 7.42
C LEU A 91 -5.69 7.22 7.51
N SER A 92 -5.61 6.38 8.54
CA SER A 92 -4.57 5.35 8.65
C SER A 92 -5.21 3.98 8.65
N LEU A 93 -4.70 3.07 7.82
CA LEU A 93 -5.12 1.67 7.76
C LEU A 93 -3.89 0.77 7.94
N SER A 94 -4.09 -0.40 8.53
CA SER A 94 -3.04 -1.40 8.65
C SER A 94 -3.54 -2.80 8.34
N SER A 95 -2.66 -3.64 7.80
CA SER A 95 -2.94 -5.05 7.54
C SER A 95 -1.67 -5.88 7.70
N GLY A 96 -1.79 -7.02 8.38
CA GLY A 96 -0.70 -7.96 8.58
C GLY A 96 -0.51 -8.88 7.38
N PHE A 97 0.74 -9.23 7.07
CA PHE A 97 1.07 -10.23 6.07
C PHE A 97 2.37 -10.96 6.41
N ALA A 98 2.49 -12.20 5.95
CA ALA A 98 3.67 -13.02 6.11
C ALA A 98 4.42 -13.21 4.78
N VAL A 99 5.75 -13.15 4.84
CA VAL A 99 6.67 -13.57 3.77
C VAL A 99 7.29 -14.92 4.14
N ASP A 100 7.43 -15.84 3.19
CA ASP A 100 8.11 -17.13 3.40
C ASP A 100 8.95 -17.53 2.18
N ASN A 101 9.91 -18.42 2.39
CA ASN A 101 10.81 -18.94 1.35
C ASN A 101 10.64 -20.46 1.17
N ARG A 102 9.42 -20.91 0.86
CA ARG A 102 9.09 -22.35 0.71
C ARG A 102 9.91 -23.10 -0.34
N GLN A 103 10.55 -22.40 -1.28
CA GLN A 103 11.44 -23.02 -2.27
C GLN A 103 12.70 -23.63 -1.62
N ALA A 104 13.22 -23.05 -0.53
CA ALA A 104 14.39 -23.58 0.18
C ALA A 104 14.12 -24.88 0.96
N ARG A 105 12.85 -25.14 1.34
CA ARG A 105 12.46 -26.37 2.07
C ARG A 105 12.42 -27.61 1.18
N LEU A 106 12.20 -27.46 -0.13
CA LEU A 106 12.11 -28.58 -1.08
C LEU A 106 13.48 -29.09 -1.54
N THR A 107 14.53 -28.25 -1.45
CA THR A 107 15.89 -28.63 -1.88
C THR A 107 16.73 -29.26 -0.77
N SER A 108 16.29 -29.23 0.48
CA SER A 108 17.03 -29.76 1.63
C SER A 108 16.61 -31.18 2.03
N SER A 109 15.82 -31.86 1.20
CA SER A 109 15.35 -33.24 1.43
C SER A 109 16.03 -34.26 0.49
N LYS A 110 17.31 -34.07 0.19
CA LYS A 110 18.15 -35.02 -0.53
C LYS A 110 19.43 -35.32 0.24
#